data_AF-N6TKT9-F1
#
_entry.id   AF-N6TKT9-F1
#
_cell.length_a   1.000
_cell.length_b   1.000
_cell.length_c   1.000
_cell.angle_alpha   90.00
_cell.angle_beta   90.00
_cell.angle_gamma   90.00
#
_symmetry.space_group_name_H-M   'P 1'
#
loop_
_entity.id
_entity.type
_entity.pdbx_description
1 polymer ?
#
loop_
_entity_poly.entity_id
_entity_poly.type
_entity_poly.pdbx_seq_one_letter_code
_entity_poly.pdbx_strand_id
1 'polypeptide(L)'
;MHKAKLVEVVLEAYDIRKNKTSQFHVTCEDITVHPEWNYQKLENDIALIKLPQPVTLNKYISPVSLATSGGCNGDSGGPLVVDGHQVGIVSFGSNRCTKGYPTVFTRVTEFADWISKNCNVTRV
;
A
#
# COMPACT_ATOMS: atom_id res chain seq x y z
N MET A 1 -2.66 -21.12 3.51
CA MET A 1 -2.11 -19.75 3.35
C MET A 1 -1.88 -19.18 4.73
N HIS A 2 -0.64 -18.79 5.05
CA HIS A 2 -0.33 -18.16 6.33
C HIS A 2 -0.84 -16.72 6.25
N LYS A 3 -1.96 -16.42 6.93
CA LYS A 3 -2.33 -15.03 7.18
C LYS A 3 -1.21 -14.42 8.03
N ALA A 4 -0.65 -13.30 7.60
CA ALA A 4 0.20 -12.51 8.49
C ALA A 4 -0.64 -12.21 9.74
N LYS A 5 -0.15 -12.65 10.91
CA LYS A 5 -0.83 -12.39 12.18
C LYS A 5 -0.48 -11.00 12.73
N LEU A 6 0.64 -10.44 12.28
CA LEU A 6 1.26 -9.22 12.79
C LEU A 6 2.03 -8.54 11.64
N VAL A 7 1.86 -7.22 11.48
CA VAL A 7 2.65 -6.37 10.59
C VAL A 7 3.03 -5.10 11.35
N GLU A 8 4.32 -4.74 11.37
CA GLU A 8 4.76 -3.43 11.84
C GLU A 8 4.63 -2.41 10.71
N VAL A 9 3.92 -1.32 10.99
CA VAL A 9 3.79 -0.17 10.09
C VAL A 9 4.62 0.97 10.67
N VAL A 10 5.50 1.53 9.84
CA VAL A 10 6.33 2.70 10.18
C VAL A 10 5.92 3.86 9.28
N LEU A 11 5.34 4.90 9.86
CA LEU A 11 5.03 6.15 9.18
C LEU A 11 6.14 7.18 9.46
N GLU A 12 6.24 8.22 8.63
CA GLU A 12 7.26 9.29 8.78
C GLU A 12 8.72 8.85 8.59
N ALA A 13 8.93 7.69 7.98
CA ALA A 13 10.27 7.19 7.73
C ALA A 13 10.89 7.82 6.47
N TYR A 14 11.92 8.64 6.66
CA TYR A 14 12.84 9.03 5.58
C TYR A 14 14.08 8.14 5.52
N ASP A 15 14.62 7.74 6.67
CA ASP A 15 15.72 6.77 6.78
C ASP A 15 15.31 5.72 7.80
N ILE A 16 14.79 4.59 7.31
CA ILE A 16 14.21 3.54 8.16
C ILE A 16 15.25 2.85 9.06
N ARG A 17 16.54 3.02 8.76
CA ARG A 17 17.65 2.45 9.55
C ARG A 17 17.96 3.27 10.80
N LYS A 18 17.45 4.50 10.89
CA LYS A 18 17.65 5.38 12.05
C LYS A 18 16.38 5.38 12.88
N ASN A 19 16.50 5.09 14.17
CA ASN A 19 15.40 5.25 15.11
C ASN A 19 15.22 6.75 15.41
N LYS A 20 14.26 7.40 14.75
CA LYS A 20 13.93 8.81 14.97
C LYS A 20 12.65 8.92 15.78
N THR A 21 12.63 9.84 16.74
CA THR A 21 11.42 10.16 17.53
C THR A 21 10.24 10.66 16.69
N SER A 22 10.49 11.12 15.46
CA SER A 22 9.45 11.52 14.52
C SER A 22 8.78 10.35 13.81
N GLN A 23 9.39 9.15 13.81
CA GLN A 23 8.79 7.96 13.20
C GLN A 23 7.68 7.43 14.10
N PHE A 24 6.55 7.12 13.48
CA PHE A 24 5.44 6.49 14.18
C PHE A 24 5.45 5.00 13.87
N HIS A 25 5.83 4.20 14.88
CA HIS A 25 5.86 2.74 14.81
C HIS A 25 4.58 2.19 15.42
N VAL A 26 3.91 1.31 14.70
CA VAL A 26 2.70 0.66 15.19
C VAL A 26 2.59 -0.77 14.70
N THR A 27 2.35 -1.69 15.63
CA THR A 27 2.05 -3.09 15.29
C THR A 27 0.57 -3.23 14.99
N CYS A 28 0.26 -3.79 13.82
CA CYS A 28 -1.08 -4.01 13.33
C CYS A 28 -1.39 -5.51 13.28
N GLU A 29 -2.57 -5.88 13.81
CA GLU A 29 -3.06 -7.26 13.86
C GLU A 29 -4.29 -7.47 12.96
N ASP A 30 -5.06 -6.41 12.67
CA ASP A 30 -6.20 -6.48 11.75
C ASP A 30 -5.73 -6.27 10.31
N ILE A 31 -5.53 -7.39 9.63
CA ILE A 31 -5.11 -7.47 8.23
C ILE A 31 -6.18 -8.22 7.44
N THR A 32 -6.77 -7.52 6.48
CA THR A 32 -7.81 -8.06 5.59
C THR A 32 -7.27 -8.20 4.18
N VAL A 33 -6.92 -9.42 3.78
CA VAL A 33 -6.54 -9.75 2.39
C VAL A 33 -7.80 -9.96 1.56
N HIS A 34 -7.80 -9.55 0.29
CA HIS A 34 -8.92 -9.79 -0.61
C HIS A 34 -9.29 -11.29 -0.62
N PRO A 35 -10.58 -11.68 -0.45
CA PRO A 35 -10.97 -13.08 -0.31
C PRO A 35 -10.68 -13.91 -1.56
N GLU A 36 -10.67 -13.27 -2.73
CA GLU A 36 -10.35 -13.89 -4.02
C GLU A 36 -8.90 -13.67 -4.46
N TRP A 37 -8.01 -13.31 -3.54
CA TRP A 37 -6.57 -13.18 -3.84
C TRP A 37 -6.01 -14.50 -4.38
N ASN A 38 -5.40 -14.46 -5.57
CA ASN A 38 -4.77 -15.61 -6.21
C ASN A 38 -3.29 -15.36 -6.53
N TYR A 39 -2.40 -15.93 -5.73
CA TYR A 39 -0.95 -15.79 -5.90
C TYR A 39 -0.39 -16.37 -7.20
N GLN A 40 -1.05 -17.35 -7.82
CA GLN A 40 -0.56 -17.97 -9.06
C GLN A 40 -0.84 -17.08 -10.26
N LYS A 41 -1.95 -16.34 -10.21
CA LYS A 41 -2.40 -15.47 -11.30
C LYS A 41 -2.15 -13.99 -11.04
N LEU A 42 -1.76 -13.65 -9.81
CA LEU A 42 -1.66 -12.27 -9.32
C LEU A 42 -3.00 -11.51 -9.46
N GLU A 43 -4.13 -12.22 -9.34
CA GLU A 43 -5.48 -11.64 -9.41
C GLU A 43 -5.91 -11.17 -8.02
N ASN A 44 -6.49 -9.97 -7.94
CA ASN A 44 -6.95 -9.35 -6.69
C ASN A 44 -5.84 -9.07 -5.66
N ASP A 45 -4.67 -8.61 -6.14
CA ASP A 45 -3.49 -8.30 -5.33
C ASP A 45 -3.69 -7.02 -4.49
N ILE A 46 -4.53 -7.14 -3.45
CA ILE A 46 -4.88 -6.05 -2.53
C ILE A 46 -5.15 -6.60 -1.12
N ALA A 47 -4.69 -5.84 -0.12
CA ALA A 47 -4.97 -6.07 1.29
C ALA A 47 -5.14 -4.73 2.02
N LEU A 48 -5.84 -4.77 3.14
CA LEU A 48 -6.03 -3.64 4.05
C LEU A 48 -5.35 -3.95 5.38
N ILE A 49 -4.62 -2.98 5.90
CA ILE A 49 -4.02 -3.02 7.24
C ILE A 49 -4.70 -1.93 8.05
N LYS A 50 -5.40 -2.31 9.12
CA LYS A 50 -6.04 -1.34 10.00
C LYS A 50 -5.12 -1.01 11.15
N LEU A 51 -4.90 0.28 11.35
CA LEU A 51 -4.16 0.77 12.50
C LEU A 51 -4.99 0.54 13.77
N PRO A 52 -4.38 0.09 14.88
CA PRO A 52 -5.09 -0.07 16.15
C PRO A 52 -5.57 1.26 16.73
N GLN A 53 -4.97 2.38 16.32
CA GLN A 53 -5.37 3.73 16.71
C GLN A 53 -5.25 4.67 15.51
N PRO A 54 -6.17 5.66 15.36
CA PRO A 54 -6.04 6.69 14.34
C PRO A 54 -4.74 7.48 14.49
N VAL A 55 -4.07 7.75 13.38
CA VAL A 55 -2.89 8.63 13.36
C VAL A 55 -3.32 10.09 13.18
N THR A 56 -2.65 11.01 13.86
CA THR A 56 -2.88 12.45 13.66
C THR A 56 -2.22 12.91 12.37
N LEU A 57 -3.02 13.40 11.42
CA LEU A 57 -2.52 13.93 10.16
C LEU A 57 -1.77 15.24 10.37
N ASN A 58 -0.68 15.43 9.62
CA ASN A 58 0.13 16.64 9.64
C ASN A 58 0.82 16.82 8.27
N LYS A 59 1.71 17.82 8.14
CA LYS A 59 2.42 18.10 6.88
C LYS A 59 3.29 16.95 6.36
N TYR A 60 3.55 15.96 7.19
CA TYR A 60 4.32 14.80 6.82
C TYR A 60 3.44 13.54 6.79
N ILE A 61 2.55 13.35 7.79
CA ILE A 61 1.58 12.25 7.80
C ILE A 61 0.32 12.70 7.07
N SER A 62 0.18 12.31 5.82
CA SER A 62 -1.01 12.60 5.02
C SER A 62 -1.45 11.38 4.21
N PRO A 63 -2.76 11.18 3.96
CA PRO A 63 -3.22 10.19 2.99
C PRO A 63 -2.76 10.62 1.59
N VAL A 64 -1.98 9.75 0.93
CA VAL A 64 -1.37 9.85 -0.42
C VAL A 64 -0.89 11.24 -0.91
N SER A 65 0.40 11.43 -1.19
CA SER A 65 1.11 11.13 -2.46
C SER A 65 2.63 11.10 -2.17
N LEU A 66 3.57 10.39 -2.83
CA LEU A 66 3.83 9.93 -4.21
C LEU A 66 4.62 8.61 -4.14
N ALA A 67 4.57 7.79 -5.20
CA ALA A 67 5.76 7.11 -5.71
C ALA A 67 6.13 7.78 -7.04
N THR A 68 7.32 8.38 -7.13
CA THR A 68 7.88 8.94 -8.39
C THR A 68 8.71 7.94 -9.18
N SER A 69 8.97 6.76 -8.60
CA SER A 69 9.72 5.67 -9.21
C SER A 69 8.79 4.53 -9.63
N GLY A 70 8.96 4.04 -10.86
CA GLY A 70 8.28 2.82 -11.29
C GLY A 70 8.65 1.62 -10.42
N GLY A 71 7.78 0.60 -10.38
CA GLY A 71 7.86 -0.52 -9.44
C GLY A 71 9.11 -1.41 -9.54
N CYS A 72 10.08 -1.10 -10.40
CA CYS A 72 11.36 -1.80 -10.40
C CYS A 72 12.30 -1.36 -9.27
N ASN A 73 12.32 -0.07 -8.94
CA ASN A 73 13.08 0.48 -7.81
C ASN A 73 12.16 1.00 -6.70
N GLY A 74 10.86 0.69 -6.78
CA GLY A 74 9.86 1.05 -5.79
C GLY A 74 9.46 -0.17 -4.96
N ASP A 75 8.73 0.08 -3.88
CA ASP A 75 8.29 -0.98 -2.97
C ASP A 75 7.02 -1.67 -3.50
N SER A 76 6.97 -3.01 -3.41
CA SER A 76 5.73 -3.78 -3.61
C SER A 76 4.67 -3.30 -2.62
N GLY A 77 3.45 -3.07 -3.08
CA GLY A 77 2.39 -2.44 -2.29
C GLY A 77 2.42 -0.90 -2.29
N GLY A 78 3.42 -0.28 -2.90
CA GLY A 78 3.51 1.18 -3.02
C GLY A 78 2.40 1.80 -3.89
N PRO A 79 2.00 3.06 -3.67
CA PRO A 79 0.90 3.70 -4.40
C PRO A 79 1.34 4.23 -5.76
N LEU A 80 0.52 4.01 -6.81
CA LEU A 80 0.54 4.81 -8.03
C LEU A 80 -0.45 5.96 -7.89
N VAL A 81 0.02 7.19 -8.01
CA VAL A 81 -0.78 8.40 -7.82
C VAL A 81 -0.82 9.21 -9.11
N VAL A 82 -2.02 9.62 -9.51
CA VAL A 82 -2.28 10.53 -10.63
C VAL A 82 -3.17 11.65 -10.12
N ASP A 83 -2.76 12.91 -10.33
CA ASP A 83 -3.51 14.10 -9.90
C ASP A 83 -3.96 14.07 -8.44
N GLY A 84 -3.09 13.61 -7.54
CA GLY A 84 -3.36 13.49 -6.10
C GLY A 84 -4.26 12.32 -5.70
N HIS A 85 -4.69 11.48 -6.65
CA HIS A 85 -5.53 10.31 -6.40
C HIS A 85 -4.73 9.02 -6.56
N GLN A 86 -4.85 8.12 -5.59
CA GLN A 86 -4.27 6.78 -5.73
C GLN A 86 -5.09 5.95 -6.72
N VAL A 87 -4.50 5.65 -7.88
CA VAL A 87 -5.14 4.89 -8.94
C VAL A 87 -4.62 3.45 -9.04
N GLY A 88 -3.47 3.16 -8.42
CA GLY A 88 -2.86 1.83 -8.46
C GLY A 88 -2.06 1.47 -7.20
N ILE A 89 -1.75 0.17 -7.09
CA ILE A 89 -0.83 -0.40 -6.11
C ILE A 89 0.23 -1.20 -6.89
N VAL A 90 1.51 -0.98 -6.63
CA VAL A 90 2.60 -1.74 -7.27
C VAL A 90 2.42 -3.23 -6.97
N SER A 91 2.20 -4.04 -8.00
CA SER A 91 2.02 -5.49 -7.89
C SER A 91 3.22 -6.24 -8.47
N PHE A 92 3.39 -6.17 -9.80
CA PHE A 92 4.41 -6.93 -10.52
C PHE A 92 5.22 -6.06 -11.47
N GLY A 93 6.48 -6.42 -11.67
CA GLY A 93 7.36 -5.76 -12.64
C GLY A 93 8.61 -6.60 -12.91
N SER A 94 9.39 -6.20 -13.91
CA SER A 94 10.67 -6.85 -14.18
C SER A 94 11.65 -6.61 -13.03
N ASN A 95 12.23 -7.68 -12.48
CA ASN A 95 13.30 -7.60 -11.49
C ASN A 95 14.64 -7.07 -12.04
N ARG A 96 14.74 -6.86 -13.36
CA ARG A 96 15.95 -6.37 -14.05
C ARG A 96 15.83 -4.92 -14.52
N CYS A 97 14.72 -4.25 -14.21
CA CYS A 97 14.41 -2.89 -14.68
C CYS A 97 14.59 -2.73 -16.20
N THR A 98 14.27 -3.79 -16.95
CA THR A 98 14.53 -3.84 -18.38
C THR A 98 13.53 -2.98 -19.14
N LYS A 99 14.03 -2.09 -20.01
CA LYS A 99 13.21 -1.31 -20.94
C LYS A 99 12.30 -2.25 -21.75
N GLY A 100 11.01 -1.89 -21.85
CA GLY A 100 10.00 -2.69 -22.57
C GLY A 100 9.19 -3.65 -21.70
N TYR A 101 9.54 -3.83 -20.43
CA TYR A 101 8.72 -4.57 -19.48
C TYR A 101 7.96 -3.59 -18.58
N PRO A 102 6.62 -3.53 -18.67
CA PRO A 102 5.85 -2.59 -17.86
C PRO A 102 5.85 -2.99 -16.39
N THR A 103 5.75 -1.99 -15.51
CA THR A 103 5.23 -2.22 -14.15
C THR A 103 3.73 -2.40 -14.23
N VAL A 104 3.23 -3.44 -13.59
CA VAL A 104 1.82 -3.80 -13.46
C VAL A 104 1.34 -3.34 -12.08
N PHE A 105 0.18 -2.72 -12.06
CA PHE A 105 -0.45 -2.20 -10.85
C PHE A 105 -1.81 -2.84 -10.64
N THR A 106 -2.16 -3.14 -9.38
CA THR A 106 -3.53 -3.44 -9.00
C THR A 106 -4.37 -2.18 -9.17
N ARG A 107 -5.44 -2.25 -9.95
CA ARG A 107 -6.32 -1.10 -10.24
C ARG A 107 -7.21 -0.78 -9.03
N VAL A 108 -6.87 0.25 -8.27
CA VAL A 108 -7.57 0.62 -7.02
C VAL A 108 -9.05 0.89 -7.26
N THR A 109 -9.41 1.51 -8.39
CA THR A 109 -10.80 1.85 -8.71
C THR A 109 -11.71 0.62 -8.84
N GLU A 110 -11.16 -0.56 -9.17
CA GLU A 110 -11.92 -1.82 -9.25
C GLU A 110 -12.35 -2.29 -7.86
N PHE A 111 -11.57 -1.97 -6.83
CA PHE A 111 -11.80 -2.41 -5.46
C PHE A 111 -12.45 -1.34 -4.58
N ALA A 112 -12.90 -0.22 -5.15
CA ALA A 112 -13.41 0.93 -4.40
C ALA A 112 -14.55 0.55 -3.43
N ASP A 113 -15.48 -0.30 -3.87
CA ASP A 113 -16.60 -0.75 -3.03
C ASP A 113 -16.15 -1.70 -1.93
N TRP A 114 -15.21 -2.61 -2.23
CA TRP A 114 -14.62 -3.51 -1.25
C TRP A 114 -13.82 -2.72 -0.20
N ILE A 115 -13.04 -1.71 -0.61
CA ILE A 115 -12.30 -0.82 0.29
C ILE A 115 -13.27 -0.05 1.19
N SER A 116 -14.29 0.59 0.60
CA SER A 116 -15.27 1.39 1.35
C SER A 116 -15.99 0.55 2.42
N LYS A 117 -16.40 -0.67 2.05
CA LYS A 117 -17.06 -1.62 2.95
C LYS A 117 -16.20 -2.05 4.14
N ASN A 118 -14.89 -2.18 3.95
CA ASN A 118 -13.98 -2.69 4.99
C ASN A 118 -13.30 -1.60 5.81
N CYS A 119 -13.21 -0.37 5.29
CA CYS A 119 -12.51 0.75 5.93
C CYS A 119 -13.44 1.86 6.44
N ASN A 120 -14.76 1.76 6.23
CA ASN A 120 -15.72 2.83 6.59
C ASN A 120 -15.35 4.21 6.01
N VAL A 121 -14.73 4.23 4.83
CA VAL A 121 -14.42 5.46 4.08
C VAL A 121 -15.46 5.67 3.00
N THR A 122 -15.85 6.92 2.79
CA THR A 122 -16.78 7.32 1.73
C THR A 122 -16.00 7.76 0.49
N ARG A 123 -16.50 7.45 -0.72
CA ARG A 123 -15.95 7.99 -1.97
C ARG A 123 -15.99 9.53 -1.90
N VAL A 124 -14.86 10.17 -2.19
CA VAL A 124 -14.75 11.60 -2.50
C VAL A 124 -14.95 11.83 -3.98
#